data_AF-A0A971LP17-F1
#
_entry.id   AF-A0A971LP17-F1
#
_cell.length_a   1.000
_cell.length_b   1.000
_cell.length_c   1.000
_cell.angle_alpha   90.00
_cell.angle_beta   90.00
_cell.angle_gamma   90.00
#
_symmetry.space_group_name_H-M   'P 1'
#
loop_
_entity.id
_entity.type
_entity.pdbx_description
1 polymer ?
#
loop_
_entity_poly.entity_id
_entity_poly.type
_entity_poly.pdbx_seq_one_letter_code
_entity_poly.pdbx_strand_id
1 'polypeptide(L)'
;MLTLQIFLYFILVVLNVLDGVSTWKVVRPKHLYRERNPVARWIFAKLGLLPGILVAEFLWISTITLVVLLLGSLPVWGYIVLALLFIGIVIFTWIVLNNFKNWRGIRSRELAQKHGSGKENAKHA
;
A
#
# COMPACT_ATOMS: atom_id res chain seq x y z
N MET A 1 -16.27 22.70 -7.65
CA MET A 1 -14.98 22.49 -6.97
C MET A 1 -15.08 21.40 -5.91
N LEU A 2 -15.96 21.54 -4.92
CA LEU A 2 -16.17 20.52 -3.87
C LEU A 2 -16.50 19.13 -4.43
N THR A 3 -17.36 19.02 -5.45
CA THR A 3 -17.68 17.75 -6.12
C THR A 3 -16.44 17.02 -6.66
N LEU A 4 -15.49 17.77 -7.23
CA LEU A 4 -14.25 17.21 -7.76
C LEU A 4 -13.31 16.76 -6.63
N GLN A 5 -13.23 17.52 -5.53
CA GLN A 5 -12.48 17.10 -4.35
C GLN A 5 -13.05 15.81 -3.75
N ILE A 6 -14.37 15.70 -3.64
CA ILE A 6 -15.04 14.48 -3.14
C ILE A 6 -14.74 13.28 -4.05
N PHE A 7 -14.79 13.48 -5.36
CA PHE A 7 -14.48 12.43 -6.34
C PHE A 7 -13.02 11.96 -6.23
N LEU A 8 -12.06 12.90 -6.20
CA LEU A 8 -10.64 12.58 -6.05
C LEU A 8 -10.33 11.94 -4.68
N TYR A 9 -10.98 12.42 -3.62
CA TYR A 9 -10.88 11.82 -2.29
C TYR A 9 -11.33 10.37 -2.31
N PHE A 10 -12.45 10.05 -2.96
CA PHE A 10 -12.93 8.67 -3.06
C PHE A 10 -11.94 7.77 -3.82
N ILE A 11 -11.38 8.26 -4.93
CA ILE A 11 -10.32 7.54 -5.66
C ILE A 11 -9.11 7.28 -4.75
N LEU A 12 -8.68 8.29 -3.98
CA LEU A 12 -7.54 8.18 -3.09
C LEU A 12 -7.79 7.17 -1.96
N VAL A 13 -9.01 7.13 -1.40
CA VAL A 13 -9.40 6.13 -0.38
C VAL A 13 -9.36 4.73 -0.98
N VAL A 14 -9.90 4.53 -2.19
CA VAL A 14 -9.83 3.23 -2.88
C VAL A 14 -8.38 2.80 -3.12
N LEU A 15 -7.53 3.73 -3.57
CA LEU A 15 -6.10 3.47 -3.76
C LEU A 15 -5.39 3.12 -2.45
N ASN A 16 -5.76 3.77 -1.34
CA ASN A 16 -5.19 3.48 -0.03
C ASN A 16 -5.54 2.06 0.44
N VAL A 17 -6.79 1.62 0.24
CA VAL A 17 -7.21 0.23 0.52
C VAL A 17 -6.45 -0.75 -0.37
N LEU A 18 -6.30 -0.44 -1.66
CA LEU A 18 -5.53 -1.27 -2.59
C LEU A 18 -4.05 -1.36 -2.20
N ASP A 19 -3.48 -0.27 -1.69
CA ASP A 19 -2.10 -0.24 -1.20
C ASP A 19 -1.94 -1.16 0.02
N GLY A 20 -2.87 -1.10 0.97
CA GLY A 20 -3.00 -2.03 2.08
C GLY A 20 -3.01 -3.49 1.68
N VAL A 21 -3.92 -3.82 0.76
CA VAL A 21 -4.03 -5.18 0.19
C VAL A 21 -2.74 -5.59 -0.52
N SER A 22 -2.08 -4.67 -1.23
CA SER A 22 -0.84 -4.94 -1.95
C SER A 22 0.31 -5.21 -0.97
N THR A 23 0.43 -4.39 0.08
CA THR A 23 1.42 -4.52 1.15
C THR A 23 1.22 -5.83 1.89
N TRP A 24 -0.03 -6.17 2.22
CA TRP A 24 -0.35 -7.46 2.82
C TRP A 24 0.12 -8.63 1.94
N LYS A 25 -0.20 -8.62 0.64
CA LYS A 25 0.21 -9.69 -0.30
C LYS A 25 1.72 -9.81 -0.48
N VAL A 26 2.46 -8.69 -0.48
CA VAL A 26 3.92 -8.67 -0.65
C VAL A 26 4.63 -9.18 0.60
N VAL A 27 4.13 -8.83 1.78
CA VAL A 27 4.82 -9.14 3.04
C VAL A 27 4.47 -10.54 3.58
N ARG A 28 3.39 -11.19 3.10
CA ARG A 28 2.90 -12.47 3.62
C ARG A 28 3.72 -13.75 3.31
N PRO A 29 5.03 -13.68 3.03
CA PRO A 29 5.87 -14.75 3.58
C PRO A 29 7.23 -14.31 4.15
N LYS A 30 7.53 -13.02 4.32
CA LYS A 30 8.89 -12.58 4.71
C LYS A 30 9.01 -12.18 6.17
N HIS A 31 9.82 -12.97 6.86
CA HIS A 31 10.27 -12.84 8.25
C HIS A 31 10.54 -11.38 8.66
N LEU A 32 9.83 -10.91 9.70
CA LEU A 32 10.02 -9.61 10.38
C LEU A 32 11.49 -9.29 10.75
N TYR A 33 12.38 -10.30 10.74
CA TYR A 33 13.78 -10.19 11.13
C TYR A 33 14.69 -9.49 10.11
N ARG A 34 14.23 -9.18 8.89
CA ARG A 34 15.07 -8.56 7.84
C ARG A 34 14.88 -7.04 7.66
N GLU A 35 13.96 -6.41 8.39
CA GLU A 35 13.72 -4.96 8.29
C GLU A 35 14.86 -4.14 8.92
N ARG A 36 15.52 -3.27 8.14
CA ARG A 36 16.64 -2.42 8.61
C ARG A 36 16.21 -1.24 9.48
N ASN A 37 14.93 -0.84 9.44
CA ASN A 37 14.44 0.33 10.19
C ASN A 37 14.01 -0.08 11.61
N PRO A 38 14.70 0.40 12.67
CA PRO A 38 14.42 -0.01 14.06
C PRO A 38 13.04 0.43 14.55
N VAL A 39 12.52 1.55 14.04
CA VAL A 39 11.19 2.07 14.41
C VAL A 39 10.10 1.19 13.80
N ALA A 40 10.23 0.85 12.51
CA ALA A 40 9.31 -0.05 11.84
C ALA A 40 9.31 -1.44 12.49
N ARG A 41 10.50 -1.95 12.86
CA ARG A 41 10.63 -3.22 13.59
C ARG A 41 9.92 -3.20 14.94
N TRP A 42 10.03 -2.10 15.68
CA TRP A 42 9.36 -1.96 16.99
C TRP A 42 7.83 -1.94 16.85
N ILE A 43 7.31 -1.20 15.86
CA ILE A 43 5.87 -1.15 15.57
C ILE A 43 5.34 -2.54 15.17
N PHE A 44 6.02 -3.21 14.24
CA PHE A 44 5.61 -4.55 13.79
C PHE A 44 5.76 -5.62 14.88
N ALA A 45 6.75 -5.50 15.76
CA ALA A 45 6.90 -6.40 16.91
C ALA A 45 5.81 -6.21 17.96
N LYS A 46 5.31 -4.98 18.13
CA LYS A 46 4.34 -4.64 19.18
C LYS A 46 2.88 -4.81 18.73
N LEU A 47 2.58 -4.51 17.47
CA LEU A 47 1.22 -4.56 16.93
C LEU A 47 0.99 -5.75 15.98
N GLY A 48 2.05 -6.39 15.50
CA GLY A 48 1.95 -7.32 14.37
C GLY A 48 1.84 -6.59 13.04
N LEU A 49 2.12 -7.31 11.95
CA LEU A 49 2.16 -6.73 10.61
C LEU A 49 0.78 -6.20 10.15
N LEU A 50 -0.26 -7.00 10.34
CA LEU A 50 -1.61 -6.67 9.89
C LEU A 50 -2.22 -5.49 10.66
N PRO A 51 -2.15 -5.44 12.01
CA PRO A 51 -2.66 -4.29 12.76
C PRO A 51 -1.82 -3.03 12.55
N GLY A 52 -0.51 -3.16 12.31
CA GLY A 52 0.35 -2.01 11.96
C GLY A 52 -0.04 -1.36 10.63
N ILE A 53 -0.34 -2.18 9.61
CA ILE A 53 -0.85 -1.69 8.31
C ILE A 53 -2.19 -0.98 8.50
N LEU A 54 -3.12 -1.60 9.24
CA LEU A 54 -4.45 -1.01 9.50
C LEU A 54 -4.36 0.33 10.24
N VAL A 55 -3.51 0.44 11.26
CA VAL A 55 -3.30 1.70 12.00
C VAL A 55 -2.70 2.78 11.10
N ALA A 56 -1.72 2.42 10.27
CA ALA A 56 -1.10 3.36 9.32
C ALA A 56 -2.13 3.88 8.31
N GLU A 57 -2.93 2.99 7.72
CA GLU A 57 -4.01 3.37 6.80
C GLU A 57 -5.06 4.24 7.48
N PHE A 58 -5.49 3.86 8.69
CA PHE A 58 -6.50 4.61 9.42
C PHE A 58 -6.03 6.02 9.76
N LEU A 59 -4.79 6.17 10.21
CA LEU A 59 -4.19 7.45 10.57
C LEU A 59 -4.02 8.33 9.33
N TRP A 60 -3.61 7.73 8.20
CA TRP A 60 -3.47 8.44 6.94
C TRP A 60 -4.82 8.90 6.37
N ILE A 61 -5.81 8.01 6.28
CA ILE A 61 -7.16 8.34 5.83
C ILE A 61 -7.74 9.43 6.72
N SER A 62 -7.71 9.26 8.05
CA SER A 62 -8.26 10.24 8.98
C SER A 62 -7.63 11.63 8.83
N THR A 63 -6.31 11.69 8.62
CA THR A 63 -5.59 12.94 8.39
C THR A 63 -6.07 13.60 7.10
N ILE A 64 -6.18 12.86 6.00
CA ILE A 64 -6.66 13.40 4.73
C ILE A 64 -8.11 13.85 4.85
N THR A 65 -8.98 13.06 5.49
CA THR A 65 -10.38 13.41 5.73
C THR A 65 -10.49 14.74 6.47
N LEU A 66 -9.71 14.92 7.54
CA LEU A 66 -9.69 16.18 8.29
C LEU A 66 -9.24 17.37 7.43
N VAL A 67 -8.18 17.20 6.64
CA VAL A 67 -7.68 18.24 5.73
C VAL A 67 -8.74 18.64 4.71
N VAL A 68 -9.43 17.67 4.10
CA VAL A 68 -10.50 17.95 3.12
C VAL A 68 -11.68 18.66 3.79
N LEU A 69 -12.12 18.22 4.98
CA LEU A 69 -13.26 18.83 5.67
C LEU A 69 -12.97 20.24 6.19
N LEU A 70 -11.77 20.48 6.74
CA LEU A 70 -11.42 21.76 7.36
C LEU A 70 -11.00 22.81 6.33
N LEU A 71 -10.32 22.39 5.26
CA LEU A 71 -9.67 23.31 4.32
C LEU A 71 -10.29 23.30 2.91
N GLY A 72 -11.05 22.26 2.55
CA GLY A 72 -11.55 22.06 1.19
C GLY A 72 -12.55 23.10 0.71
N SER A 73 -13.31 23.71 1.62
CA SER A 73 -14.31 24.76 1.32
C SER A 73 -13.74 26.18 1.27
N LEU A 74 -12.49 26.37 1.71
CA LEU A 74 -11.88 27.70 1.75
C LEU A 74 -11.34 28.09 0.36
N PRO A 75 -11.38 29.37 -0.04
CA PRO A 75 -11.14 29.79 -1.43
C PRO A 75 -9.76 29.41 -1.97
N VAL A 76 -8.69 29.75 -1.23
CA VAL A 76 -7.30 29.44 -1.66
C VAL A 76 -6.94 28.00 -1.30
N TRP A 77 -7.29 27.55 -0.09
CA TRP A 77 -6.93 26.23 0.39
C TRP A 77 -7.62 25.11 -0.36
N GLY A 78 -8.83 25.32 -0.87
CA GLY A 78 -9.51 24.32 -1.69
C GLY A 78 -8.69 23.93 -2.92
N TYR A 79 -8.00 24.87 -3.56
CA TYR A 79 -7.17 24.59 -4.75
C TYR A 79 -5.93 23.81 -4.34
N ILE A 80 -5.34 24.16 -3.19
CA ILE A 80 -4.20 23.44 -2.61
C ILE A 80 -4.61 22.00 -2.28
N VAL A 81 -5.74 21.79 -1.60
CA VAL A 81 -6.29 20.47 -1.28
C VAL A 81 -6.52 19.67 -2.56
N LEU A 82 -7.06 20.29 -3.61
CA LEU A 82 -7.30 19.63 -4.89
C LEU A 82 -5.99 19.18 -5.56
N ALA A 83 -4.97 20.04 -5.57
CA ALA A 83 -3.65 19.70 -6.09
C ALA A 83 -3.01 18.55 -5.28
N LEU A 84 -3.10 18.60 -3.94
CA LEU A 84 -2.57 17.55 -3.07
C LEU A 84 -3.28 16.21 -3.28
N LEU A 85 -4.61 16.20 -3.42
CA LEU A 85 -5.37 14.99 -3.73
C LEU A 85 -4.93 14.39 -5.08
N PHE A 86 -4.76 15.24 -6.10
CA PHE A 86 -4.30 14.80 -7.42
C PHE A 86 -2.89 14.21 -7.37
N ILE A 87 -1.94 14.90 -6.74
CA ILE A 87 -0.57 14.40 -6.55
C ILE A 87 -0.58 13.08 -5.77
N GLY A 88 -1.38 13.01 -4.71
CA GLY A 88 -1.57 11.79 -3.91
C GLY A 88 -2.03 10.61 -4.76
N ILE A 89 -3.05 10.80 -5.61
CA ILE A 89 -3.56 9.76 -6.52
C ILE A 89 -2.45 9.25 -7.44
N VAL A 90 -1.66 10.15 -8.05
CA VAL A 90 -0.58 9.77 -8.96
C VAL A 90 0.48 8.93 -8.23
N ILE A 91 0.92 9.38 -7.05
CA ILE A 91 1.93 8.68 -6.25
C ILE A 91 1.41 7.31 -5.79
N PHE A 92 0.21 7.25 -5.20
CA PHE A 92 -0.38 5.99 -4.74
C PHE A 92 -0.61 5.01 -5.87
N THR A 93 -1.07 5.47 -7.03
CA THR A 93 -1.22 4.63 -8.22
C THR A 93 0.12 4.01 -8.60
N TRP A 94 1.19 4.80 -8.62
CA TRP A 94 2.52 4.29 -8.92
C TRP A 94 2.99 3.25 -7.89
N ILE A 95 2.81 3.51 -6.59
CA ILE A 95 3.17 2.56 -5.53
C ILE A 95 2.42 1.23 -5.70
N VAL A 96 1.10 1.29 -5.85
CA VAL A 96 0.25 0.09 -6.02
C VAL A 96 0.70 -0.71 -7.25
N LEU A 97 0.92 -0.06 -8.40
CA LEU A 97 1.38 -0.72 -9.62
C LEU A 97 2.74 -1.40 -9.43
N ASN A 98 3.68 -0.73 -8.75
CA ASN A 98 5.00 -1.28 -8.46
C ASN A 98 4.93 -2.48 -7.52
N ASN A 99 4.09 -2.41 -6.49
CA ASN A 99 3.85 -3.50 -5.54
C ASN A 99 3.26 -4.74 -6.25
N PHE A 100 2.26 -4.56 -7.12
CA PHE A 100 1.69 -5.66 -7.90
C PHE A 100 2.66 -6.26 -8.92
N LYS A 101 3.53 -5.44 -9.52
CA LYS A 101 4.59 -5.92 -10.43
C LYS A 101 5.60 -6.78 -9.68
N ASN A 102 6.05 -6.31 -8.51
CA ASN A 102 6.99 -7.05 -7.66
C ASN A 102 6.40 -8.37 -7.17
N TRP A 103 5.14 -8.38 -6.74
CA TRP A 103 4.45 -9.59 -6.32
C TRP A 103 4.36 -10.63 -7.45
N ARG A 104 4.01 -10.22 -8.67
CA ARG A 104 3.99 -11.11 -9.84
C ARG A 104 5.37 -11.73 -10.10
N GLY A 105 6.44 -10.94 -9.99
CA GLY A 105 7.81 -11.42 -10.16
C GLY A 105 8.23 -12.47 -9.12
N ILE A 106 7.86 -12.28 -7.86
CA ILE A 106 8.15 -13.24 -6.78
C ILE A 106 7.39 -14.55 -7.04
N ARG A 107 6.09 -14.48 -7.33
CA ARG A 107 5.25 -15.67 -7.56
C ARG A 107 5.71 -16.50 -8.76
N SER A 108 6.12 -15.86 -9.86
CA SER A 108 6.66 -16.57 -11.03
C SER A 108 7.95 -17.32 -10.70
N ARG A 109 8.82 -16.77 -9.84
CA ARG A 109 10.06 -17.45 -9.41
C ARG A 109 9.78 -18.65 -8.50
N GLU A 110 8.84 -18.51 -7.57
CA GLU A 110 8.40 -19.61 -6.69
C GLU A 110 7.80 -20.77 -7.49
N LEU A 111 6.95 -20.48 -8.49
CA LEU A 111 6.39 -21.49 -9.38
C LEU A 111 7.46 -22.18 -10.24
N ALA A 112 8.41 -21.42 -10.78
CA ALA A 112 9.53 -21.97 -11.56
C ALA A 112 10.42 -22.91 -10.72
N GLN A 113 10.71 -22.53 -9.47
CA GLN A 113 11.49 -23.36 -8.55
C GLN A 113 10.76 -24.66 -8.19
N LYS A 114 9.44 -24.60 -7.97
CA LYS A 114 8.61 -25.78 -7.68
C LYS A 114 8.52 -26.75 -8.86
N HIS A 115 8.43 -26.23 -10.09
CA HIS A 115 8.43 -27.05 -11.31
C HIS A 115 9.82 -27.62 -11.67
N GLY A 116 10.90 -26.90 -11.37
CA GLY A 116 12.28 -27.39 -11.54
C GLY A 116 12.62 -28.53 -10.59
N SER A 117 12.33 -28.36 -9.30
CA SER A 117 12.54 -29.39 -8.27
C SER A 117 11.73 -30.67 -8.53
N GLY A 118 10.49 -30.55 -9.03
CA GLY A 118 9.67 -31.72 -9.37
C GLY A 118 10.24 -32.57 -10.50
N LYS A 119 10.92 -31.95 -11.48
CA LYS A 119 11.57 -32.69 -12.59
C LYS A 119 12.88 -33.36 -12.16
N GLU A 120 13.59 -32.77 -11.21
CA GLU A 120 14.84 -33.34 -10.68
C GLU A 120 14.55 -34.57 -9.81
N ASN A 121 13.53 -34.50 -8.95
CA ASN A 121 13.11 -35.63 -8.12
C ASN A 121 12.53 -36.80 -8.96
N ALA A 122 11.86 -36.53 -10.08
CA ALA A 122 11.33 -37.57 -10.96
C ALA A 122 12.39 -38.26 -11.83
N LYS A 123 13.60 -37.70 -11.95
CA LYS A 123 14.73 -38.34 -12.63
C LYS A 123 15.50 -39.33 -11.75
N HIS A 124 15.27 -39.29 -10.44
CA HIS A 124 15.97 -40.10 -9.45
C HIS A 124 15.07 -41.13 -8.74
N ALA A 125 13.81 -41.26 -9.19
CA ALA A 125 12.85 -42.28 -8.77
C ALA A 125 12.64 -43.30 -9.89
#